data_AF-A0A9J5XKH3-F1
#
_entry.id   AF-A0A9J5XKH3-F1
#
_cell.length_a   1.000
_cell.length_b   1.000
_cell.length_c   1.000
_cell.angle_alpha   90.00
_cell.angle_beta   90.00
_cell.angle_gamma   90.00
#
_symmetry.space_group_name_H-M   'P 1'
#
loop_
_entity.id
_entity.type
_entity.pdbx_description
1 polymer ?
#
loop_
_entity_poly.entity_id
_entity_poly.type
_entity_poly.pdbx_seq_one_letter_code
_entity_poly.pdbx_strand_id
1 'polypeptide(L)'
;MQQKIKSILVNAPRTEERPIGSAVWNSWKSRSLSYLLDKRTIRLVSGASLLFSAPKSQWIQVFQRMDISSQLEESLREIVELALLACVVDRWSFLIDRLMLTSYEFVTTSRLYNEVHNLVQRGCREETINSKEKGIIEYLEVFLHNRLYLLWELSPVLAAFAIPSWSNLFRNYLTELDRQVTGDFSLTRSDSSTKERKKYRECDVAERIWCLHVCHVGGSDVESGSFST
;
A
#
# COMPACT_ATOMS: atom_id res chain seq x y z
N MET A 1 40.91 -5.78 5.35
CA MET A 1 39.61 -5.06 5.41
C MET A 1 38.41 -6.04 5.44
N GLN A 2 38.51 -7.15 6.19
CA GLN A 2 37.43 -8.17 6.29
C GLN A 2 37.15 -8.66 7.73
N GLN A 3 37.72 -8.03 8.75
CA GLN A 3 37.54 -8.45 10.16
C GLN A 3 36.66 -7.53 11.01
N LYS A 4 36.08 -6.47 10.42
CA LYS A 4 35.20 -5.54 11.16
C LYS A 4 33.69 -5.76 10.95
N ILE A 5 33.32 -6.80 10.19
CA ILE A 5 31.91 -7.16 9.91
C ILE A 5 31.38 -8.22 10.90
N LYS A 6 32.25 -8.93 11.64
CA LYS A 6 31.84 -9.99 12.57
C LYS A 6 31.58 -9.54 14.02
N SER A 7 31.84 -8.29 14.39
CA SER A 7 31.76 -7.85 15.80
C SER A 7 30.52 -7.04 16.18
N ILE A 8 29.55 -6.85 15.28
CA ILE A 8 28.30 -6.12 15.61
C ILE A 8 27.10 -7.08 15.73
N LEU A 9 27.24 -8.34 15.30
CA LEU A 9 26.15 -9.34 15.29
C LEU A 9 26.09 -10.27 16.50
N VAL A 10 26.90 -10.06 17.55
CA VAL A 10 26.96 -11.03 18.68
C VAL A 10 26.23 -10.58 19.94
N ASN A 11 25.86 -9.32 20.18
CA ASN A 11 25.21 -8.94 21.45
C ASN A 11 24.15 -7.83 21.32
N ALA A 12 23.08 -8.09 20.56
CA ALA A 12 21.79 -7.48 20.85
C ALA A 12 20.90 -8.58 21.47
N PRO A 13 20.22 -8.34 22.60
CA PRO A 13 19.23 -9.30 23.07
C PRO A 13 18.24 -9.48 21.92
N ARG A 14 17.99 -10.73 21.50
CA ARG A 14 16.85 -11.04 20.64
C ARG A 14 15.63 -10.60 21.43
N THR A 15 15.16 -9.39 21.19
CA THR A 15 13.82 -8.98 21.56
C THR A 15 12.93 -9.94 20.79
N GLU A 16 12.44 -10.98 21.47
CA GLU A 16 11.47 -11.91 20.90
C GLU A 16 10.30 -11.08 20.39
N GLU A 17 10.23 -10.92 19.06
CA GLU A 17 9.16 -10.17 18.46
C GLU A 17 7.86 -10.89 18.80
N ARG A 18 6.98 -10.18 19.50
CA ARG A 18 5.72 -10.77 19.92
C ARG A 18 4.82 -10.90 18.69
N PRO A 19 4.13 -12.04 18.55
CA PRO A 19 3.07 -12.22 17.57
C PRO A 19 2.05 -11.09 17.69
N ILE A 20 1.50 -10.68 16.55
CA ILE A 20 0.51 -9.60 16.49
C ILE A 20 -0.65 -10.00 17.39
N GLY A 21 -1.10 -9.14 18.31
CA GLY A 21 -2.26 -9.48 19.15
C GLY A 21 -3.54 -9.53 18.33
N SER A 22 -4.43 -10.49 18.60
CA SER A 22 -5.72 -10.62 17.90
C SER A 22 -6.56 -9.33 17.93
N ALA A 23 -6.53 -8.60 19.05
CA ALA A 23 -7.18 -7.30 19.18
C ALA A 23 -6.58 -6.23 18.23
N VAL A 24 -5.26 -6.25 18.03
CA VAL A 24 -4.57 -5.33 17.12
C VAL A 24 -4.93 -5.65 15.67
N TRP A 25 -4.91 -6.94 15.32
CA TRP A 25 -5.32 -7.41 14.00
C TRP A 25 -6.76 -7.03 13.66
N ASN A 26 -7.69 -7.30 14.58
CA ASN A 26 -9.10 -6.97 14.39
C ASN A 26 -9.34 -5.45 14.30
N SER A 27 -8.58 -4.65 15.06
CA SER A 27 -8.63 -3.18 14.98
C SER A 27 -8.13 -2.66 13.62
N TRP A 28 -7.04 -3.20 13.10
CA TRP A 28 -6.56 -2.90 11.74
C TRP A 28 -7.61 -3.28 10.70
N LYS A 29 -8.10 -4.52 10.71
CA LYS A 29 -9.13 -5.00 9.78
C LYS A 29 -10.37 -4.11 9.81
N SER A 30 -10.83 -3.73 11.00
CA SER A 30 -11.96 -2.82 11.16
C SER A 30 -11.69 -1.43 10.55
N ARG A 31 -10.48 -0.87 10.70
CA ARG A 31 -10.13 0.42 10.09
C ARG A 31 -10.04 0.33 8.57
N SER A 32 -9.44 -0.73 8.03
CA SER A 32 -9.38 -0.96 6.58
C SER A 32 -10.79 -1.07 6.00
N LEU A 33 -11.67 -1.85 6.62
CA LEU A 33 -13.07 -1.96 6.21
C LEU A 33 -13.84 -0.65 6.38
N SER A 34 -13.60 0.09 7.46
CA SER A 34 -14.22 1.40 7.67
C SER A 34 -13.87 2.38 6.56
N TYR A 35 -12.64 2.35 6.03
CA TYR A 35 -12.26 3.17 4.89
C TYR A 35 -12.99 2.74 3.61
N LEU A 36 -13.03 1.44 3.30
CA LEU A 36 -13.65 0.91 2.08
C LEU A 36 -15.17 1.08 2.08
N LEU A 37 -15.81 0.94 3.23
CA LEU A 37 -17.26 1.04 3.36
C LEU A 37 -17.74 2.46 3.66
N ASP A 38 -16.81 3.43 3.78
CA ASP A 38 -17.19 4.81 4.00
C ASP A 38 -17.95 5.39 2.79
N LYS A 39 -18.99 6.18 3.09
CA LYS A 39 -19.86 6.78 2.07
C LYS A 39 -19.08 7.70 1.12
N ARG A 40 -18.05 8.41 1.60
CA ARG A 40 -17.16 9.22 0.76
C ARG A 40 -16.39 8.31 -0.19
N THR A 41 -15.77 7.24 0.31
CA THR A 41 -14.97 6.33 -0.51
C THR A 41 -15.80 5.67 -1.59
N ILE A 42 -17.01 5.19 -1.27
CA ILE A 42 -17.93 4.60 -2.26
C ILE A 42 -18.30 5.61 -3.37
N ARG A 43 -18.51 6.88 -3.02
CA ARG A 43 -18.73 7.95 -4.00
C ARG A 43 -17.50 8.21 -4.86
N LEU A 44 -16.30 8.19 -4.27
CA LEU A 44 -15.05 8.34 -5.00
C LEU A 44 -14.80 7.19 -5.97
N VAL A 45 -15.09 5.94 -5.59
CA VAL A 45 -15.02 4.77 -6.49
C VAL A 45 -15.95 4.96 -7.69
N SER A 46 -17.18 5.41 -7.45
CA SER A 46 -18.14 5.69 -8.52
C SER A 46 -17.67 6.83 -9.43
N GLY A 47 -17.12 7.90 -8.85
CA GLY A 47 -16.56 9.04 -9.58
C GLY A 47 -15.31 8.66 -10.39
N ALA A 48 -14.44 7.82 -9.83
CA ALA A 48 -13.27 7.28 -10.50
C ALA A 48 -13.68 6.41 -11.71
N SER A 49 -14.66 5.53 -11.54
CA SER A 49 -15.22 4.74 -12.65
C SER A 49 -15.70 5.62 -13.81
N LEU A 50 -16.40 6.72 -13.50
CA LEU A 50 -16.86 7.68 -14.50
C LEU A 50 -15.69 8.44 -15.16
N LEU A 51 -14.78 8.99 -14.37
CA LEU A 51 -13.65 9.80 -14.86
C LEU A 51 -12.72 9.00 -15.77
N PHE A 52 -12.36 7.78 -15.38
CA PHE A 52 -11.45 6.91 -16.11
C PHE A 52 -12.13 6.09 -17.21
N SER A 53 -13.44 6.24 -17.38
CA SER A 53 -14.13 5.81 -18.61
C SER A 53 -13.77 6.69 -19.81
N ALA A 54 -13.30 7.91 -19.57
CA ALA A 54 -12.80 8.81 -20.62
C ALA A 54 -11.40 8.41 -21.11
N PRO A 55 -11.00 8.81 -22.34
CA PRO A 55 -9.64 8.62 -22.84
C PRO A 55 -8.56 9.24 -21.95
N LYS A 56 -7.35 8.64 -21.94
CA LYS A 56 -6.17 9.08 -21.14
C LYS A 56 -5.91 10.58 -21.19
N SER A 57 -5.95 11.16 -22.38
CA SER A 57 -5.73 12.60 -22.57
C SER A 57 -6.75 13.49 -21.85
N GLN A 58 -8.00 13.04 -21.67
CA GLN A 58 -9.06 13.85 -21.09
C GLN A 58 -8.96 13.92 -19.57
N TRP A 59 -8.80 12.78 -18.89
CA TRP A 59 -8.67 12.80 -17.42
C TRP A 59 -7.33 13.39 -16.96
N ILE A 60 -6.26 13.27 -17.75
CA ILE A 60 -5.01 14.01 -17.46
C ILE A 60 -5.25 15.52 -17.46
N GLN A 61 -6.03 16.05 -18.42
CA GLN A 61 -6.36 17.48 -18.45
C GLN A 61 -7.20 17.90 -17.24
N VAL A 62 -8.09 17.04 -16.73
CA VAL A 62 -8.83 17.30 -15.50
C VAL A 62 -7.87 17.43 -14.32
N PHE A 63 -6.94 16.48 -14.15
CA PHE A 63 -5.95 16.52 -13.07
C PHE A 63 -5.02 17.74 -13.17
N GLN A 64 -4.58 18.12 -14.36
CA GLN A 64 -3.79 19.33 -14.56
C GLN A 64 -4.53 20.60 -14.12
N ARG A 65 -5.86 20.66 -14.32
CA ARG A 65 -6.67 21.80 -13.86
C ARG A 65 -6.87 21.80 -12.34
N MET A 66 -7.02 20.62 -11.74
CA MET A 66 -7.15 20.46 -10.29
C MET A 66 -5.86 20.83 -9.55
N ASP A 67 -4.70 20.47 -10.10
CA ASP A 67 -3.38 20.81 -9.53
C ASP A 67 -3.19 22.34 -9.42
N ILE A 68 -3.77 23.12 -10.35
CA ILE A 68 -3.63 24.57 -10.42
C ILE A 68 -4.58 25.31 -9.45
N SER A 69 -5.72 24.71 -9.06
CA SER A 69 -6.85 25.47 -8.51
C SER A 69 -6.97 25.52 -6.97
N SER A 70 -6.10 24.85 -6.20
CA SER A 70 -6.31 24.69 -4.75
C SER A 70 -5.01 24.62 -3.93
N GLN A 71 -5.16 24.60 -2.60
CA GLN A 71 -4.09 24.30 -1.63
C GLN A 71 -3.37 23.02 -2.06
N LEU A 72 -2.15 23.19 -2.58
CA LEU A 72 -1.46 22.25 -3.48
C LEU A 72 -1.42 20.81 -2.95
N GLU A 73 -1.24 20.59 -1.66
CA GLU A 73 -1.07 19.22 -1.12
C GLU A 73 -2.37 18.41 -1.06
N GLU A 74 -3.51 19.04 -0.75
CA GLU A 74 -4.78 18.31 -0.61
C GLU A 74 -5.32 17.83 -1.96
N SER A 75 -5.22 18.66 -3.00
CA SER A 75 -5.60 18.23 -4.36
C SER A 75 -4.68 17.15 -4.92
N LEU A 76 -3.38 17.21 -4.64
CA LEU A 76 -2.46 16.15 -5.06
C LEU A 76 -2.83 14.81 -4.41
N ARG A 77 -3.15 14.81 -3.11
CA ARG A 77 -3.61 13.61 -2.40
C ARG A 77 -4.90 13.06 -3.01
N GLU A 78 -5.87 13.91 -3.31
CA GLU A 78 -7.13 13.50 -3.94
C GLU A 78 -6.93 12.91 -5.35
N ILE A 79 -6.03 13.47 -6.15
CA ILE A 79 -5.68 12.92 -7.47
C ILE A 79 -5.11 11.50 -7.33
N VAL A 80 -4.20 11.29 -6.38
CA VAL A 80 -3.62 9.96 -6.12
C VAL A 80 -4.68 9.00 -5.61
N GLU A 81 -5.53 9.42 -4.66
CA GLU A 81 -6.64 8.61 -4.14
C GLU A 81 -7.58 8.18 -5.27
N LEU A 82 -8.03 9.12 -6.11
CA LEU A 82 -8.91 8.84 -7.25
C LEU A 82 -8.28 7.88 -8.25
N ALA A 83 -7.00 8.07 -8.58
CA ALA A 83 -6.28 7.20 -9.51
C ALA A 83 -6.10 5.77 -8.95
N LEU A 84 -5.76 5.62 -7.67
CA LEU A 84 -5.68 4.30 -7.04
C LEU A 84 -7.04 3.63 -6.93
N LEU A 85 -8.11 4.39 -6.60
CA LEU A 85 -9.47 3.85 -6.57
C LEU A 85 -9.91 3.37 -7.96
N ALA A 86 -9.53 4.07 -9.02
CA ALA A 86 -9.78 3.65 -10.39
C ALA A 86 -9.15 2.29 -10.72
N CYS A 87 -7.95 2.01 -10.18
CA CYS A 87 -7.27 0.73 -10.39
C CYS A 87 -7.93 -0.48 -9.69
N VAL A 88 -8.91 -0.23 -8.84
CA VAL A 88 -9.54 -1.26 -8.02
C VAL A 88 -11.06 -1.32 -8.18
N VAL A 89 -11.65 -0.48 -9.05
CA VAL A 89 -13.12 -0.44 -9.28
C VAL A 89 -13.66 -1.84 -9.58
N ASP A 90 -13.07 -2.52 -10.55
CA ASP A 90 -13.53 -3.84 -11.03
C ASP A 90 -13.31 -4.95 -9.98
N ARG A 91 -12.43 -4.70 -9.01
CA ARG A 91 -12.03 -5.66 -7.96
C ARG A 91 -12.45 -5.20 -6.55
N TRP A 92 -13.31 -4.19 -6.45
CA TRP A 92 -13.63 -3.53 -5.18
C TRP A 92 -14.34 -4.47 -4.20
N SER A 93 -15.37 -5.18 -4.66
CA SER A 93 -16.08 -6.17 -3.86
C SER A 93 -15.15 -7.30 -3.42
N PHE A 94 -14.30 -7.77 -4.33
CA PHE A 94 -13.32 -8.80 -4.03
C PHE A 94 -12.34 -8.39 -2.94
N LEU A 95 -11.87 -7.14 -2.93
CA LEU A 95 -11.04 -6.62 -1.83
C LEU A 95 -11.77 -6.65 -0.49
N ILE A 96 -13.03 -6.21 -0.46
CA ILE A 96 -13.84 -6.20 0.75
C ILE A 96 -14.01 -7.64 1.28
N ASP A 97 -14.39 -8.56 0.39
CA ASP A 97 -14.57 -9.97 0.73
C ASP A 97 -13.26 -10.59 1.25
N ARG A 98 -12.15 -10.33 0.57
CA ARG A 98 -10.82 -10.80 0.98
C ARG A 98 -10.48 -10.33 2.40
N LEU A 99 -10.67 -9.05 2.71
CA LEU A 99 -10.44 -8.54 4.07
C LEU A 99 -11.40 -9.16 5.08
N MET A 100 -12.68 -9.29 4.74
CA MET A 100 -13.70 -9.90 5.59
C MET A 100 -13.38 -11.37 5.92
N LEU A 101 -12.86 -12.12 4.95
CA LEU A 101 -12.49 -13.53 5.12
C LEU A 101 -11.12 -13.75 5.74
N THR A 102 -10.24 -12.74 5.71
CA THR A 102 -8.92 -12.84 6.32
C THR A 102 -9.07 -13.09 7.83
N SER A 103 -8.68 -14.28 8.29
CA SER A 103 -8.65 -14.67 9.70
C SER A 103 -7.38 -14.17 10.38
N TYR A 104 -7.46 -14.00 11.70
CA TYR A 104 -6.27 -13.77 12.50
C TYR A 104 -5.42 -15.04 12.56
N GLU A 105 -4.16 -14.93 12.18
CA GLU A 105 -3.14 -15.95 12.41
C GLU A 105 -2.11 -15.44 13.42
N PHE A 106 -1.56 -16.34 14.23
CA PHE A 106 -0.53 -16.00 15.21
C PHE A 106 0.83 -15.81 14.51
N VAL A 107 0.98 -14.68 13.80
CA VAL A 107 2.14 -14.34 12.98
C VAL A 107 2.83 -13.05 13.50
N THR A 108 4.13 -12.94 13.25
CA THR A 108 4.91 -11.73 13.55
C THR A 108 4.94 -10.80 12.34
N THR A 109 5.11 -9.49 12.57
CA THR A 109 5.22 -8.51 11.48
C THR A 109 6.47 -8.78 10.62
N SER A 110 7.59 -9.19 11.22
CA SER A 110 8.79 -9.59 10.46
C SER A 110 8.55 -10.76 9.51
N ARG A 111 7.73 -11.74 9.91
CA ARG A 111 7.40 -12.87 9.04
C ARG A 111 6.62 -12.40 7.82
N LEU A 112 5.57 -11.61 8.04
CA LEU A 112 4.76 -11.04 6.94
C LEU A 112 5.59 -10.16 6.01
N TYR A 113 6.50 -9.35 6.58
CA TYR A 113 7.44 -8.54 5.81
C TYR A 113 8.36 -9.37 4.92
N ASN A 114 8.94 -10.44 5.46
CA ASN A 114 9.79 -11.35 4.68
C ASN A 114 9.01 -12.05 3.56
N GLU A 115 7.77 -12.45 3.81
CA GLU A 115 6.89 -13.06 2.80
C GLU A 115 6.57 -12.06 1.66
N VAL A 116 6.29 -10.80 1.98
CA VAL A 116 6.12 -9.73 0.98
C VAL A 116 7.40 -9.52 0.17
N HIS A 117 8.57 -9.49 0.80
CA HIS A 117 9.84 -9.28 0.11
C HIS A 117 10.22 -10.48 -0.78
N ASN A 118 9.86 -11.70 -0.39
CA ASN A 118 10.05 -12.91 -1.18
C ASN A 118 9.25 -12.88 -2.49
N LEU A 119 8.08 -12.23 -2.53
CA LEU A 119 7.31 -12.06 -3.78
C LEU A 119 8.12 -11.30 -4.83
N VAL A 120 8.77 -10.20 -4.44
CA VAL A 120 9.58 -9.38 -5.35
C VAL A 120 10.75 -10.16 -5.89
N GLN A 121 11.43 -10.93 -5.03
CA GLN A 121 12.60 -11.73 -5.40
C GLN A 121 12.25 -12.86 -6.37
N ARG A 122 11.05 -13.44 -6.25
CA ARG A 122 10.58 -14.53 -7.13
C ARG A 122 10.16 -14.05 -8.52
N GLY A 123 10.09 -12.74 -8.73
CA GLY A 123 9.52 -12.14 -9.93
C GLY A 123 8.00 -12.17 -9.87
N CYS A 124 7.39 -11.00 -9.86
CA CYS A 124 5.93 -10.87 -9.89
C CYS A 124 5.42 -11.30 -11.26
N ARG A 125 4.46 -12.23 -11.33
CA ARG A 125 3.78 -12.55 -12.59
C ARG A 125 3.01 -11.31 -13.05
N GLU A 126 3.13 -10.99 -14.34
CA GLU A 126 2.31 -9.96 -14.96
C GLU A 126 0.86 -10.48 -14.96
N GLU A 127 0.06 -9.99 -14.01
CA GLU A 127 -1.39 -10.22 -14.01
C GLU A 127 -1.97 -9.64 -15.30
N THR A 128 -2.98 -10.30 -15.89
CA THR A 128 -3.74 -9.76 -17.02
C THR A 128 -4.53 -8.54 -16.57
N ILE A 129 -3.85 -7.40 -16.54
CA ILE A 129 -4.41 -6.11 -16.18
C ILE A 129 -4.98 -5.45 -17.43
N ASN A 130 -6.14 -4.80 -17.28
CA ASN A 130 -6.77 -4.10 -18.38
C ASN A 130 -5.89 -2.91 -18.82
N SER A 131 -5.98 -2.51 -20.09
CA SER A 131 -5.15 -1.43 -20.65
C SER A 131 -5.39 -0.07 -19.98
N LYS A 132 -6.53 0.13 -19.33
CA LYS A 132 -6.86 1.37 -18.59
C LYS A 132 -6.05 1.46 -17.29
N GLU A 133 -6.10 0.43 -16.47
CA GLU A 133 -5.33 0.28 -15.23
C GLU A 133 -3.84 0.48 -15.49
N LYS A 134 -3.30 -0.17 -16.53
CA LYS A 134 -1.91 0.04 -16.95
C LYS A 134 -1.60 1.52 -17.21
N GLY A 135 -2.47 2.20 -17.96
CA GLY A 135 -2.32 3.62 -18.27
C GLY A 135 -2.36 4.54 -17.03
N ILE A 136 -3.09 4.14 -15.99
CA ILE A 136 -3.19 4.85 -14.70
C ILE A 136 -1.93 4.62 -13.87
N ILE A 137 -1.44 3.37 -13.79
CA ILE A 137 -0.20 3.04 -13.09
C ILE A 137 1.00 3.76 -13.71
N GLU A 138 1.11 3.78 -15.04
CA GLU A 138 2.15 4.56 -15.75
C GLU A 138 2.08 6.05 -15.41
N TYR A 139 0.88 6.61 -15.30
CA TYR A 139 0.71 8.01 -14.89
C TYR A 139 1.16 8.22 -13.45
N LEU A 140 0.76 7.35 -12.53
CA LEU A 140 1.15 7.41 -11.12
C LEU A 140 2.65 7.25 -10.92
N GLU A 141 3.32 6.40 -11.70
CA GLU A 141 4.78 6.24 -11.65
C GLU A 141 5.51 7.57 -11.91
N VAL A 142 5.06 8.33 -12.90
CA VAL A 142 5.62 9.65 -13.20
C VAL A 142 5.22 10.68 -12.15
N PHE A 143 3.94 10.70 -11.77
CA PHE A 143 3.38 11.67 -10.83
C PHE A 143 3.99 11.56 -9.42
N LEU A 144 4.29 10.34 -8.98
CA LEU A 144 4.78 10.04 -7.64
C LEU A 144 6.31 9.99 -7.55
N HIS A 145 7.07 10.14 -8.64
CA HIS A 145 8.54 9.96 -8.65
C HIS A 145 9.28 10.69 -7.52
N ASN A 146 8.84 11.91 -7.15
CA ASN A 146 9.37 12.68 -6.02
C ASN A 146 8.31 12.98 -4.94
N ARG A 147 7.19 12.25 -4.96
CA ARG A 147 6.00 12.50 -4.13
C ARG A 147 5.43 11.23 -3.52
N LEU A 148 6.26 10.18 -3.34
CA LEU A 148 5.82 8.92 -2.73
C LEU A 148 5.24 9.09 -1.32
N TYR A 149 5.61 10.16 -0.61
CA TYR A 149 5.00 10.51 0.68
C TYR A 149 3.46 10.66 0.60
N LEU A 150 2.90 10.99 -0.56
CA LEU A 150 1.44 11.05 -0.74
C LEU A 150 0.77 9.68 -0.53
N LEU A 151 1.44 8.58 -0.87
CA LEU A 151 0.95 7.23 -0.56
C LEU A 151 0.91 6.94 0.95
N TRP A 152 1.72 7.67 1.73
CA TRP A 152 1.77 7.55 3.18
C TRP A 152 0.62 8.30 3.88
N GLU A 153 -0.01 9.24 3.18
CA GLU A 153 -1.20 9.96 3.67
C GLU A 153 -2.50 9.23 3.33
N LEU A 154 -2.44 8.27 2.41
CA LEU A 154 -3.58 7.45 2.00
C LEU A 154 -3.71 6.20 2.86
N SER A 155 -4.92 5.64 2.84
CA SER A 155 -5.23 4.38 3.50
C SER A 155 -4.30 3.26 3.01
N PRO A 156 -3.57 2.56 3.90
CA PRO A 156 -2.63 1.50 3.54
C PRO A 156 -3.22 0.40 2.65
N VAL A 157 -4.50 0.06 2.86
CA VAL A 157 -5.20 -0.97 2.07
C VAL A 157 -5.36 -0.54 0.60
N LEU A 158 -5.61 0.74 0.35
CA LEU A 158 -5.79 1.24 -1.01
C LEU A 158 -4.48 1.13 -1.78
N ALA A 159 -3.38 1.64 -1.21
CA ALA A 159 -2.07 1.57 -1.86
C ALA A 159 -1.64 0.12 -2.10
N ALA A 160 -1.79 -0.76 -1.10
CA ALA A 160 -1.42 -2.17 -1.24
C ALA A 160 -2.25 -2.90 -2.30
N PHE A 161 -3.54 -2.64 -2.41
CA PHE A 161 -4.38 -3.37 -3.36
C PHE A 161 -4.32 -2.80 -4.78
N ALA A 162 -4.18 -1.48 -4.91
CA ALA A 162 -4.21 -0.80 -6.20
C ALA A 162 -2.89 -0.90 -6.96
N ILE A 163 -1.75 -0.98 -6.27
CA ILE A 163 -0.43 -0.95 -6.90
C ILE A 163 -0.02 -2.39 -7.28
N PRO A 164 0.08 -2.74 -8.57
CA PRO A 164 0.42 -4.10 -8.98
C PRO A 164 1.87 -4.43 -8.63
N SER A 165 2.11 -5.64 -8.15
CA SER A 165 3.41 -6.07 -7.63
C SER A 165 4.55 -6.06 -8.67
N TRP A 166 4.22 -6.14 -9.96
CA TRP A 166 5.20 -6.07 -11.06
C TRP A 166 5.63 -4.64 -11.43
N SER A 167 4.88 -3.62 -11.00
CA SER A 167 5.12 -2.21 -11.39
C SER A 167 6.40 -1.63 -10.78
N ASN A 168 6.97 -0.58 -11.40
CA ASN A 168 8.05 0.18 -10.77
C ASN A 168 7.54 0.94 -9.56
N LEU A 169 6.27 1.39 -9.59
CA LEU A 169 5.64 2.04 -8.44
C LEU A 169 5.67 1.15 -7.19
N PHE A 170 5.39 -0.15 -7.34
CA PHE A 170 5.47 -1.11 -6.25
C PHE A 170 6.88 -1.23 -5.68
N ARG A 171 7.90 -1.36 -6.55
CA ARG A 171 9.31 -1.42 -6.13
C ARG A 171 9.74 -0.17 -5.37
N ASN A 172 9.32 1.00 -5.84
CA ASN A 172 9.61 2.27 -5.18
C ASN A 172 8.90 2.37 -3.83
N TYR A 173 7.65 1.93 -3.75
CA TYR A 173 6.88 1.89 -2.50
C TYR A 173 7.51 0.95 -1.47
N LEU A 174 7.95 -0.24 -1.88
CA LEU A 174 8.66 -1.17 -1.01
C LEU A 174 10.02 -0.63 -0.57
N THR A 175 10.81 -0.03 -1.47
CA THR A 175 12.08 0.59 -1.08
C THR A 175 11.89 1.65 0.01
N GLU A 176 10.82 2.45 -0.08
CA GLU A 176 10.50 3.43 0.96
C GLU A 176 10.05 2.76 2.27
N LEU A 177 9.26 1.68 2.19
CA LEU A 177 8.90 0.87 3.34
C LEU A 177 10.13 0.26 4.04
N ASP A 178 11.11 -0.23 3.29
CA ASP A 178 12.36 -0.80 3.81
C ASP A 178 13.17 0.25 4.59
N ARG A 179 13.22 1.49 4.09
CA ARG A 179 13.86 2.62 4.79
C ARG A 179 13.18 2.91 6.13
N GLN A 180 11.84 2.84 6.18
CA GLN A 180 11.07 3.03 7.41
C GLN A 180 11.33 1.92 8.43
N VAL A 181 11.41 0.66 7.96
CA VAL A 181 11.68 -0.50 8.80
C VAL A 181 13.11 -0.49 9.35
N THR A 182 14.09 -0.09 8.53
CA THR A 182 15.52 -0.08 8.90
C THR A 182 15.90 1.16 9.74
N GLY A 183 15.05 2.19 9.77
CA GLY A 183 15.24 3.41 10.55
C GLY A 183 16.09 4.50 9.87
N ASP A 184 16.45 4.32 8.60
CA ASP A 184 17.26 5.27 7.82
C ASP A 184 16.39 6.40 7.23
N PHE A 185 15.85 7.24 8.10
CA PHE A 185 15.03 8.38 7.68
C PHE A 185 15.86 9.64 7.43
N SER A 186 15.89 10.09 6.19
CA SER A 186 16.30 11.44 5.79
C SER A 186 15.06 12.21 5.33
N LEU A 187 14.13 12.49 6.24
CA LEU A 187 13.06 13.46 5.98
C LEU A 187 13.39 14.73 6.74
N THR A 188 14.04 15.66 6.03
CA THR A 188 14.05 17.07 6.41
C THR A 188 12.59 17.55 6.50
N ARG A 189 12.03 17.64 7.71
CA ARG A 189 11.41 18.85 8.27
C ARG A 189 10.55 18.60 9.53
N SER A 190 10.97 19.32 10.56
CA SER A 190 10.27 19.90 11.73
C SER A 190 9.77 19.04 12.90
N ASP A 191 10.37 19.40 14.04
CA ASP A 191 9.99 19.21 15.44
C ASP A 191 8.50 19.32 15.78
N SER A 192 8.02 18.34 16.54
CA SER A 192 7.49 18.46 17.92
C SER A 192 6.61 17.24 18.28
N SER A 193 6.78 16.73 19.51
CA SER A 193 6.15 15.54 20.15
C SER A 193 6.61 14.14 19.68
N THR A 194 7.68 13.63 20.30
CA THR A 194 8.48 12.49 19.81
C THR A 194 8.02 11.08 20.20
N LYS A 195 7.09 10.90 21.15
CA LYS A 195 6.65 9.54 21.58
C LYS A 195 5.36 9.05 20.92
N GLU A 196 4.34 9.90 20.84
CA GLU A 196 3.06 9.51 20.21
C GLU A 196 3.19 9.38 18.70
N ARG A 197 3.81 10.36 18.01
CA ARG A 197 4.09 10.25 16.56
C ARG A 197 4.93 9.04 16.20
N LYS A 198 5.85 8.59 17.07
CA LYS A 198 6.65 7.40 16.82
C LYS A 198 5.80 6.13 16.88
N LYS A 199 4.90 6.03 17.87
CA LYS A 199 3.93 4.92 17.98
C LYS A 199 2.93 4.88 16.82
N TYR A 200 2.40 6.04 16.40
CA TYR A 200 1.52 6.11 15.23
C TYR A 200 2.23 5.71 13.93
N ARG A 201 3.52 6.06 13.76
CA ARG A 201 4.33 5.64 12.60
C ARG A 201 4.68 4.16 12.60
N GLU A 202 5.03 3.60 13.77
CA GLU A 202 5.29 2.15 13.89
C GLU A 202 4.02 1.33 13.60
N CYS A 203 2.85 1.80 14.02
CA CYS A 203 1.57 1.21 13.62
C CYS A 203 1.33 1.32 12.11
N ASP A 204 1.57 2.49 11.51
CA ASP A 204 1.33 2.68 10.07
C ASP A 204 2.23 1.80 9.17
N VAL A 205 3.50 1.63 9.55
CA VAL A 205 4.44 0.71 8.85
C VAL A 205 3.96 -0.74 8.96
N ALA A 206 3.58 -1.18 10.16
CA ALA A 206 3.09 -2.55 10.37
C ALA A 206 1.81 -2.81 9.56
N GLU A 207 0.86 -1.88 9.56
CA GLU A 207 -0.39 -2.00 8.81
C GLU A 207 -0.18 -2.08 7.30
N ARG A 208 0.80 -1.35 6.76
CA ARG A 208 1.18 -1.43 5.35
C ARG A 208 1.74 -2.81 4.99
N ILE A 209 2.57 -3.37 5.86
CA ILE A 209 3.08 -4.75 5.70
C ILE A 209 1.92 -5.74 5.70
N TRP A 210 0.96 -5.61 6.62
CA TRP A 210 -0.19 -6.50 6.71
C TRP A 210 -1.09 -6.38 5.47
N CYS A 211 -1.37 -5.16 5.00
CA CYS A 211 -2.10 -4.92 3.76
C CYS A 211 -1.39 -5.54 2.55
N LEU A 212 -0.09 -5.33 2.41
CA LEU A 212 0.70 -5.91 1.32
C LEU A 212 0.67 -7.44 1.33
N HIS A 213 0.82 -8.05 2.50
CA HIS A 213 0.74 -9.50 2.65
C HIS A 213 -0.65 -10.02 2.24
N VAL A 214 -1.73 -9.43 2.74
CA VAL A 214 -3.10 -9.86 2.39
C VAL A 214 -3.40 -9.65 0.90
N CYS A 215 -2.90 -8.56 0.31
CA CYS A 215 -3.20 -8.23 -1.09
C CYS A 215 -2.39 -9.08 -2.09
N HIS A 216 -1.13 -9.41 -1.79
CA HIS A 216 -0.24 -10.05 -2.76
C HIS A 216 0.23 -11.46 -2.39
N VAL A 217 0.25 -11.83 -1.10
CA VAL A 217 0.69 -13.17 -0.65
C VAL A 217 -0.52 -14.07 -0.39
N GLY A 218 -1.48 -13.61 0.41
CA GLY A 218 -2.64 -14.40 0.85
C GLY A 218 -3.64 -14.80 -0.24
N GLY A 219 -3.41 -14.42 -1.50
CA GLY A 219 -4.30 -14.70 -2.64
C GLY A 219 -3.90 -15.90 -3.50
N SER A 220 -2.66 -16.41 -3.38
CA SER A 220 -2.14 -17.45 -4.27
C SER A 220 -2.85 -18.81 -4.13
N ASP A 221 -3.56 -19.05 -3.03
CA ASP A 221 -4.26 -20.31 -2.80
C ASP A 221 -5.71 -20.30 -3.31
N VAL A 222 -6.35 -19.13 -3.39
CA VAL A 222 -7.76 -19.02 -3.79
C VAL A 222 -7.94 -19.02 -5.31
N GLU A 223 -6.94 -18.56 -6.09
CA GLU A 223 -6.98 -18.61 -7.56
C GLU A 223 -6.75 -20.02 -8.15
N SER A 224 -6.33 -21.00 -7.33
CA SER A 224 -6.21 -22.40 -7.75
C SER A 224 -7.56 -23.15 -7.75
N GLY A 225 -8.58 -22.59 -7.10
CA GLY A 225 -9.96 -23.08 -7.12
C GLY A 225 -10.70 -22.60 -8.35
N SER A 226 -10.22 -22.97 -9.54
CA SER A 226 -10.97 -22.81 -10.78
C SER A 226 -12.41 -23.33 -10.60
N PHE A 227 -13.39 -22.44 -10.82
CA PHE A 227 -14.75 -22.85 -11.11
C PHE A 227 -14.70 -23.71 -12.38
N SER A 228 -14.64 -25.02 -12.16
CA SER A 228 -14.90 -26.03 -13.16
C SER A 228 -16.37 -26.39 -13.06
N THR A 229 -17.02 -26.37 -14.23
CA THR A 229 -18.41 -26.69 -14.60
C THR A 229 -19.50 -25.70 -14.21
#